data_AF-A0A1I2DQ06-F1
#
_entry.id   AF-A0A1I2DQ06-F1
#
_cell.length_a   1.000
_cell.length_b   1.000
_cell.length_c   1.000
_cell.angle_alpha   90.00
_cell.angle_beta   90.00
_cell.angle_gamma   90.00
#
_symmetry.space_group_name_H-M   'P 1'
#
loop_
_entity.id
_entity.type
_entity.pdbx_description
1 polymer ?
#
loop_
_entity_poly.entity_id
_entity_poly.type
_entity_poly.pdbx_seq_one_letter_code
_entity_poly.pdbx_strand_id
1 'polypeptide(L)'
;MEINSSIVNVVLMLLLNGSCTKKTANTTQAVLPVKTTSTLVAIDSIPTSLDSNCHISGPVVLHVKDKEGYVTYRGNVPLYSIVTTPPYDSDSQTIGYVCNMPDKFKRATLKVKFSGRFYHAYKFIKRKTAGETNLYLQLDSIRIAPL
;
A
#
# COMPACT_ATOMS: atom_id res chain seq x y z
N MET A 1 22.65 0.01 -46.83
CA MET A 1 24.02 0.51 -46.83
C MET A 1 24.19 1.28 -45.53
N GLU A 2 24.80 0.64 -44.52
CA GLU A 2 25.29 1.18 -43.23
C GLU A 2 25.92 -0.04 -42.50
N ILE A 3 27.20 -0.35 -42.74
CA ILE A 3 28.40 -0.04 -41.93
C ILE A 3 28.27 -0.63 -40.50
N ASN A 4 28.78 -1.84 -40.24
CA ASN A 4 30.15 -2.19 -39.78
C ASN A 4 30.54 -1.71 -38.37
N SER A 5 30.87 -2.70 -37.53
CA SER A 5 32.19 -2.86 -36.89
C SER A 5 32.48 -2.26 -35.50
N SER A 6 33.35 -3.01 -34.80
CA SER A 6 34.18 -2.72 -33.60
C SER A 6 33.56 -3.17 -32.27
N ILE A 7 33.96 -4.29 -31.66
CA ILE A 7 35.29 -4.69 -31.12
C ILE A 7 35.77 -3.72 -30.03
N VAL A 8 36.40 -4.30 -28.99
CA VAL A 8 37.35 -3.69 -28.03
C VAL A 8 36.65 -3.21 -26.73
N ASN A 9 37.01 -3.56 -25.49
CA ASN A 9 38.22 -4.13 -24.92
C ASN A 9 37.93 -4.90 -23.63
N VAL A 10 38.72 -5.93 -23.39
CA VAL A 10 38.95 -6.59 -22.10
C VAL A 10 39.67 -5.60 -21.17
N VAL A 11 39.18 -5.41 -19.94
CA VAL A 11 40.01 -4.91 -18.83
C VAL A 11 39.85 -5.83 -17.63
N LEU A 12 40.88 -6.65 -17.49
CA LEU A 12 41.29 -7.41 -16.33
C LEU A 12 42.04 -6.48 -15.37
N MET A 13 41.60 -6.35 -14.11
CA MET A 13 42.44 -6.00 -12.95
C MET A 13 41.79 -6.57 -11.70
N LEU A 14 42.29 -7.70 -11.18
CA LEU A 14 43.36 -7.82 -10.18
C LEU A 14 42.96 -7.29 -8.79
N LEU A 15 42.48 -8.23 -7.98
CA LEU A 15 42.87 -8.54 -6.59
C LEU A 15 43.48 -7.40 -5.76
N LEU A 16 42.76 -7.01 -4.71
CA LEU A 16 43.38 -6.69 -3.42
C LEU A 16 42.60 -7.38 -2.30
N ASN A 17 43.22 -8.45 -1.78
CA ASN A 17 42.91 -9.05 -0.50
C ASN A 17 43.25 -8.04 0.61
N GLY A 18 42.22 -7.44 1.19
CA GLY A 18 42.32 -6.60 2.39
C GLY A 18 41.72 -7.31 3.59
N SER A 19 42.49 -8.16 4.26
CA SER A 19 42.15 -8.72 5.57
C SER A 19 42.13 -7.60 6.63
N CYS A 20 40.95 -7.03 6.88
CA CYS A 20 40.72 -6.18 8.05
C CYS A 20 40.35 -7.03 9.26
N THR A 21 41.33 -7.31 10.13
CA THR A 21 41.11 -7.76 11.50
C THR A 21 40.54 -6.61 12.33
N LYS A 22 39.22 -6.42 12.29
CA LYS A 22 38.52 -5.57 13.26
C LYS A 22 38.30 -6.37 14.55
N LYS A 23 39.11 -6.00 15.53
CA LYS A 23 39.00 -6.31 16.96
C LYS A 23 37.54 -6.34 17.42
N THR A 24 37.06 -7.53 17.78
CA THR A 24 35.75 -7.77 18.37
C THR A 24 35.67 -7.09 19.73
N ALA A 25 35.09 -5.89 19.78
CA ALA A 25 34.58 -5.35 21.03
C ALA A 25 33.20 -5.99 21.25
N ASN A 26 33.15 -7.00 22.12
CA ASN A 26 31.91 -7.48 22.72
C ASN A 26 31.32 -6.35 23.56
N THR A 27 30.63 -5.43 22.90
CA THR A 27 29.68 -4.55 23.57
C THR A 27 28.39 -5.35 23.65
N THR A 28 28.18 -5.96 24.81
CA THR A 28 26.90 -6.50 25.23
C THR A 28 25.94 -5.33 25.34
N GLN A 29 25.43 -4.86 24.20
CA GLN A 29 24.26 -4.00 24.20
C GLN A 29 23.13 -4.87 24.72
N ALA A 30 22.63 -4.54 25.91
CA ALA A 30 21.35 -5.03 26.37
C ALA A 30 20.31 -4.62 25.30
N VAL A 31 20.01 -5.54 24.39
CA VAL A 31 18.93 -5.40 23.43
C VAL A 31 17.66 -5.47 24.27
N LEU A 32 17.20 -4.31 24.71
CA LEU A 32 15.84 -4.14 25.21
C LEU A 32 14.92 -4.75 24.16
N PRO A 33 14.04 -5.70 24.52
CA PRO A 33 13.09 -6.24 23.57
C PRO A 33 12.22 -5.08 23.10
N VAL A 34 12.43 -4.66 21.85
CA VAL A 34 11.54 -3.72 21.18
C VAL A 34 10.21 -4.45 21.07
N LYS A 35 9.35 -4.18 22.05
CA LYS A 35 7.99 -4.66 22.12
C LYS A 35 7.26 -3.94 20.99
N THR A 36 7.32 -4.52 19.79
CA THR A 36 6.59 -4.07 18.61
C THR A 36 5.12 -4.21 18.94
N THR A 37 4.60 -3.17 19.59
CA THR A 37 3.20 -3.05 19.97
C THR A 37 2.49 -2.66 18.70
N SER A 38 2.29 -3.65 17.83
CA SER A 38 1.35 -3.59 16.73
C SER A 38 0.02 -3.25 17.34
N THR A 39 -0.31 -1.95 17.32
CA THR A 39 -1.55 -1.45 17.91
C THR A 39 -2.64 -1.85 16.94
N LEU A 40 -3.09 -3.10 17.09
CA LEU A 40 -4.29 -3.60 16.45
C LEU A 40 -5.40 -2.68 16.94
N VAL A 41 -5.84 -1.83 16.04
CA VAL A 41 -7.03 -1.04 16.27
C VAL A 41 -8.20 -2.01 16.41
N ALA A 42 -8.84 -1.96 17.58
CA ALA A 42 -10.02 -2.78 17.86
C ALA A 42 -11.12 -2.54 16.82
N ILE A 43 -11.82 -3.62 16.49
CA ILE A 43 -12.94 -3.68 15.52
C ILE A 43 -14.01 -2.63 15.87
N ASP A 44 -14.17 -2.31 17.15
CA ASP A 44 -15.13 -1.34 17.70
C ASP A 44 -14.93 0.12 17.24
N SER A 45 -13.89 0.39 16.45
CA SER A 45 -13.61 1.74 15.96
C SER A 45 -13.94 1.95 14.49
N ILE A 46 -14.50 0.96 13.79
CA ILE A 46 -15.03 1.15 12.44
C ILE A 46 -16.46 1.70 12.54
N PRO A 47 -16.76 2.87 11.96
CA PRO A 47 -18.13 3.38 11.88
C PRO A 47 -19.06 2.36 11.23
N THR A 48 -20.23 2.14 11.85
CA THR A 48 -21.29 1.30 11.28
C THR A 48 -22.10 2.05 10.23
N SER A 49 -22.17 3.38 10.33
CA SER A 49 -22.77 4.23 9.31
C SER A 49 -21.84 4.39 8.10
N LEU A 50 -22.45 4.43 6.93
CA LEU A 50 -21.77 4.73 5.68
C LEU A 50 -21.83 6.23 5.39
N ASP A 51 -20.78 6.74 4.76
CA ASP A 51 -20.72 8.09 4.20
C ASP A 51 -21.83 8.27 3.15
N SER A 52 -22.51 9.41 3.18
CA SER A 52 -23.63 9.70 2.27
C SER A 52 -23.23 9.74 0.79
N ASN A 53 -21.94 9.92 0.48
CA ASN A 53 -21.41 9.90 -0.88
C ASN A 53 -21.13 8.48 -1.41
N CYS A 54 -21.37 7.46 -0.59
CA CYS A 54 -21.25 6.07 -1.00
C CYS A 54 -22.55 5.51 -1.56
N HIS A 55 -22.58 5.31 -2.88
CA HIS A 55 -23.71 4.73 -3.60
C HIS A 55 -23.52 3.22 -3.81
N ILE A 56 -23.30 2.48 -2.71
CA ILE A 56 -23.14 1.03 -2.77
C ILE A 56 -24.45 0.40 -3.25
N SER A 57 -24.38 -0.30 -4.37
CA SER A 57 -25.48 -1.09 -4.91
C SER A 57 -24.92 -2.34 -5.61
N GLY A 58 -25.67 -3.44 -5.54
CA GLY A 58 -25.28 -4.69 -6.17
C GLY A 58 -24.35 -5.58 -5.33
N PRO A 59 -23.80 -6.65 -5.93
CA PRO A 59 -23.04 -7.67 -5.21
C PRO A 59 -21.64 -7.18 -4.81
N VAL A 60 -21.04 -7.88 -3.85
CA VAL A 60 -19.62 -7.75 -3.52
C VAL A 60 -18.80 -8.21 -4.73
N VAL A 61 -17.85 -7.37 -5.15
CA VAL A 61 -16.91 -7.65 -6.26
C VAL A 61 -15.70 -8.42 -5.76
N LEU A 62 -15.17 -8.04 -4.60
CA LEU A 62 -13.95 -8.60 -4.03
C LEU A 62 -14.00 -8.51 -2.50
N HIS A 63 -13.56 -9.58 -1.84
CA HIS A 63 -13.25 -9.58 -0.42
C HIS A 63 -11.73 -9.61 -0.26
N VAL A 64 -11.18 -8.70 0.55
CA VAL A 64 -9.75 -8.72 0.91
C VAL A 64 -9.55 -8.89 2.40
N LYS A 65 -8.50 -9.62 2.76
CA LYS A 65 -8.07 -9.79 4.15
C LYS A 65 -6.62 -9.36 4.29
N ASP A 66 -6.34 -8.53 5.30
CA ASP A 66 -5.01 -8.06 5.64
C ASP A 66 -4.22 -7.49 4.43
N LYS A 67 -4.92 -6.80 3.52
CA LYS A 67 -4.33 -6.16 2.35
C LYS A 67 -3.65 -4.86 2.76
N GLU A 68 -2.51 -4.56 2.15
CA GLU A 68 -1.79 -3.30 2.37
C GLU A 68 -2.13 -2.28 1.28
N GLY A 69 -2.17 -1.01 1.68
CA GLY A 69 -2.41 0.11 0.79
C GLY A 69 -2.09 1.45 1.43
N TYR A 70 -2.30 2.52 0.67
CA TYR A 70 -2.06 3.89 1.12
C TYR A 70 -3.35 4.69 1.13
N VAL A 71 -3.59 5.40 2.23
CA VAL A 71 -4.72 6.32 2.33
C VAL A 71 -4.44 7.55 1.48
N THR A 72 -5.41 7.94 0.66
CA THR A 72 -5.42 9.17 -0.13
C THR A 72 -6.76 9.88 0.05
N TYR A 73 -6.82 11.17 -0.28
CA TYR A 73 -8.06 11.93 -0.33
C TYR A 73 -8.24 12.50 -1.73
N ARG A 74 -9.47 12.42 -2.28
CA ARG A 74 -9.74 12.82 -3.65
C ARG A 74 -10.77 13.96 -3.67
N GLY A 75 -10.37 15.18 -4.00
CA GLY A 75 -11.27 16.35 -3.88
C GLY A 75 -12.53 16.30 -4.76
N ASN A 76 -12.48 15.63 -5.91
CA ASN A 76 -13.63 15.53 -6.83
C ASN A 76 -14.64 14.42 -6.46
N VAL A 77 -14.27 13.55 -5.52
CA VAL A 77 -15.16 12.56 -4.91
C VAL A 77 -14.83 12.62 -3.42
N PRO A 78 -15.55 13.41 -2.61
CA PRO A 78 -15.14 13.85 -1.26
C PRO A 78 -15.13 12.69 -0.25
N LEU A 79 -14.26 11.72 -0.50
CA LEU A 79 -14.10 10.45 0.18
C LEU A 79 -12.60 10.21 0.31
N TYR A 80 -12.22 9.62 1.44
CA TYR A 80 -10.92 8.98 1.54
C TYR A 80 -10.93 7.69 0.74
N SER A 81 -9.78 7.35 0.17
CA SER A 81 -9.59 6.10 -0.55
C SER A 81 -8.36 5.35 -0.05
N ILE A 82 -8.35 4.04 -0.21
CA ILE A 82 -7.15 3.22 -0.06
C ILE A 82 -6.73 2.75 -1.45
N VAL A 83 -5.53 3.14 -1.86
CA VAL A 83 -4.93 2.72 -3.13
C VAL A 83 -4.08 1.49 -2.88
N THR A 84 -4.33 0.44 -3.66
CA THR A 84 -3.56 -0.80 -3.63
C THR A 84 -3.04 -1.14 -5.02
N THR A 85 -1.77 -1.44 -5.12
CA THR A 85 -1.18 -2.03 -6.32
C THR A 85 -1.35 -3.55 -6.26
N PRO A 86 -1.80 -4.21 -7.33
CA PRO A 86 -1.74 -5.67 -7.42
C PRO A 86 -0.28 -6.12 -7.28
N PRO A 87 0.00 -7.25 -6.61
CA PRO A 87 1.28 -7.91 -6.81
C PRO A 87 1.33 -8.24 -8.32
N TYR A 88 2.46 -7.98 -8.99
CA TYR A 88 2.71 -8.29 -10.41
C TYR A 88 2.20 -7.30 -11.48
N ASP A 89 1.54 -6.20 -11.13
CA ASP A 89 1.12 -5.19 -12.12
C ASP A 89 1.40 -3.78 -11.61
N SER A 90 2.42 -3.12 -12.17
CA SER A 90 2.77 -1.74 -11.86
C SER A 90 1.83 -0.72 -12.53
N ASP A 91 1.14 -1.15 -13.58
CA ASP A 91 0.37 -0.27 -14.45
C ASP A 91 -1.12 -0.25 -14.07
N SER A 92 -1.56 -1.21 -13.27
CA SER A 92 -2.89 -1.25 -12.68
C SER A 92 -2.91 -0.84 -11.22
N GLN A 93 -3.93 -0.08 -10.83
CA GLN A 93 -4.19 0.26 -9.43
C GLN A 93 -5.66 0.06 -9.09
N THR A 94 -5.91 -0.53 -7.92
CA THR A 94 -7.26 -0.58 -7.34
C THR A 94 -7.41 0.56 -6.35
N ILE A 95 -8.44 1.37 -6.54
CA ILE A 95 -8.78 2.50 -5.67
C ILE A 95 -10.08 2.15 -4.95
N GLY A 96 -10.01 1.89 -3.64
CA GLY A 96 -11.16 1.67 -2.78
C GLY A 96 -11.59 2.96 -2.10
N TYR A 97 -12.65 3.61 -2.58
CA TYR A 97 -13.28 4.75 -1.91
C TYR A 97 -13.99 4.28 -0.64
N VAL A 98 -13.45 4.65 0.51
CA VAL A 98 -13.81 4.09 1.81
C VAL A 98 -15.11 4.71 2.29
N CYS A 99 -16.12 3.87 2.50
CA CYS A 99 -17.45 4.30 2.90
C CYS A 99 -17.63 4.45 4.40
N ASN A 100 -16.75 3.87 5.21
CA ASN A 100 -16.81 3.93 6.67
C ASN A 100 -15.42 4.20 7.24
N MET A 101 -14.77 5.27 6.76
CA MET A 101 -13.41 5.62 7.16
C MET A 101 -13.37 6.14 8.61
N PRO A 102 -12.67 5.49 9.55
CA PRO A 102 -12.54 6.01 10.91
C PRO A 102 -11.66 7.26 10.95
N ASP A 103 -12.01 8.23 11.80
CA ASP A 103 -11.36 9.55 11.81
C ASP A 103 -9.84 9.50 12.00
N LYS A 104 -9.33 8.58 12.83
CA LYS A 104 -7.88 8.41 13.06
C LYS A 104 -7.08 8.00 11.80
N PHE A 105 -7.76 7.50 10.77
CA PHE A 105 -7.17 7.10 9.49
C PHE A 105 -7.42 8.11 8.37
N LYS A 106 -8.12 9.23 8.63
CA LYS A 106 -8.36 10.32 7.67
C LYS A 106 -7.11 11.17 7.44
N ARG A 107 -5.99 10.53 7.09
CA ARG A 107 -4.67 11.15 6.87
C ARG A 107 -4.08 10.63 5.56
N ALA A 108 -3.84 11.53 4.61
CA ALA A 108 -3.21 11.17 3.35
C ALA A 108 -1.81 10.57 3.58
N THR A 109 -1.37 9.70 2.67
CA THR A 109 -0.08 8.98 2.68
C THR A 109 0.10 7.96 3.80
N LEU A 110 -0.91 7.76 4.65
CA LEU A 110 -0.85 6.76 5.71
C LEU A 110 -0.87 5.34 5.11
N LYS A 111 0.20 4.57 5.35
CA LYS A 111 0.27 3.14 5.01
C LYS A 111 -0.59 2.35 5.99
N VAL A 112 -1.52 1.56 5.47
CA VAL A 112 -2.49 0.81 6.27
C VAL A 112 -2.55 -0.65 5.84
N LYS A 113 -2.93 -1.50 6.79
CA LYS A 113 -3.30 -2.90 6.57
C LYS A 113 -4.77 -3.07 6.92
N PHE A 114 -5.57 -3.59 6.01
CA PHE A 114 -7.03 -3.58 6.12
C PHE A 114 -7.68 -4.86 5.59
N SER A 115 -8.89 -5.11 6.05
CA SER A 115 -9.80 -6.10 5.49
C SER A 115 -11.13 -5.44 5.16
N GLY A 116 -11.80 -5.91 4.12
CA GLY A 116 -13.05 -5.30 3.69
C GLY A 116 -13.63 -5.90 2.42
N ARG A 117 -14.76 -5.32 2.03
CA ARG A 117 -15.56 -5.71 0.87
C ARG A 117 -15.60 -4.57 -0.14
N PHE A 118 -15.32 -4.90 -1.38
CA PHE A 118 -15.38 -3.96 -2.50
C PHE A 118 -16.69 -4.10 -3.27
N TYR A 119 -17.20 -2.96 -3.74
CA TYR A 119 -18.42 -2.84 -4.53
C TYR A 119 -18.16 -1.98 -5.77
N HIS A 120 -18.95 -2.16 -6.82
CA HIS A 120 -18.81 -1.37 -8.03
C HIS A 120 -19.07 0.12 -7.79
N ALA A 121 -18.17 0.98 -8.27
CA ALA A 121 -18.34 2.43 -8.24
C ALA A 121 -18.45 3.06 -9.64
N TYR A 122 -18.37 2.28 -10.72
CA TYR A 122 -18.21 2.79 -12.09
C TYR A 122 -19.32 3.73 -12.57
N LYS A 123 -20.53 3.64 -12.00
CA LYS A 123 -21.66 4.53 -12.34
C LYS A 123 -21.51 5.95 -11.76
N PHE A 124 -20.78 6.08 -10.65
CA PHE A 124 -20.69 7.33 -9.89
C PHE A 124 -19.28 7.93 -9.92
N ILE A 125 -18.26 7.09 -10.08
CA ILE A 125 -16.86 7.50 -10.04
C ILE A 125 -16.16 7.09 -11.33
N LYS A 126 -15.93 8.08 -12.20
CA LYS A 126 -15.20 7.89 -13.45
C LYS A 126 -13.71 7.65 -13.20
N ARG A 127 -13.10 6.79 -14.03
CA ARG A 127 -11.64 6.59 -14.07
C ARG A 127 -10.95 7.87 -14.54
N LYS A 128 -9.80 8.19 -13.94
CA LYS A 128 -8.95 9.31 -14.38
C LYS A 128 -7.92 8.84 -15.39
N THR A 129 -7.36 7.66 -15.20
CA THR A 129 -6.31 7.09 -16.03
C THR A 129 -6.68 5.66 -16.46
N ALA A 130 -6.02 5.20 -17.52
CA ALA A 130 -5.99 3.77 -17.82
C ALA A 130 -5.37 3.01 -16.61
N GLY A 131 -5.79 1.76 -16.41
CA GLY A 131 -5.33 0.93 -15.28
C GLY A 131 -6.04 1.19 -13.94
N GLU A 132 -6.86 2.25 -13.80
CA GLU A 132 -7.62 2.49 -12.58
C GLU A 132 -8.86 1.60 -12.46
N THR A 133 -8.93 0.83 -11.37
CA THR A 133 -10.15 0.15 -10.94
C THR A 133 -10.75 0.87 -9.73
N ASN A 134 -11.75 1.72 -10.00
CA ASN A 134 -12.48 2.47 -8.98
C ASN A 134 -13.61 1.63 -8.38
N LEU A 135 -13.56 1.41 -7.06
CA LEU A 135 -14.52 0.61 -6.31
C LEU A 135 -14.88 1.33 -5.00
N TYR A 136 -16.10 1.13 -4.51
CA TYR A 136 -16.41 1.47 -3.12
C TYR A 136 -15.84 0.40 -2.20
N LEU A 137 -15.37 0.79 -1.01
CA LEU A 137 -14.77 -0.10 -0.02
C LEU A 137 -15.49 0.07 1.32
N GLN A 138 -16.13 -0.99 1.79
CA GLN A 138 -16.60 -1.10 3.17
C GLN A 138 -15.54 -1.85 3.98
N LEU A 139 -14.95 -1.16 4.96
CA LEU A 139 -13.95 -1.74 5.85
C LEU A 139 -14.61 -2.64 6.89
N ASP A 140 -13.98 -3.78 7.12
CA ASP A 140 -14.26 -4.66 8.25
C ASP A 140 -13.17 -4.51 9.34
N SER A 141 -11.93 -4.18 8.96
CA SER A 141 -10.84 -3.83 9.89
C SER A 141 -9.78 -2.95 9.21
N ILE A 142 -9.08 -2.12 9.99
CA ILE A 142 -7.96 -1.32 9.50
C ILE A 142 -6.98 -0.98 10.63
N ARG A 143 -5.68 -1.03 10.32
CA ARG A 143 -4.59 -0.67 11.23
C ARG A 143 -3.45 0.01 10.47
N ILE A 144 -2.58 0.71 11.19
CA ILE A 144 -1.36 1.26 10.62
C ILE A 144 -0.45 0.08 10.25
N ALA A 145 0.05 0.06 9.02
CA ALA A 145 1.03 -0.94 8.60
C ALA A 145 2.44 -0.51 9.02
N PRO A 146 3.34 -1.46 9.37
CA PRO A 146 4.74 -1.14 9.56
C PRO A 146 5.32 -0.55 8.27
N LEU A 147 6.20 0.45 8.42
CA LEU A 147 6.92 1.07 7.31
C LEU A 147 7.76 0.02 6.58
#